data_AF-A0A090WZ89-F1
#
_entry.id   AF-A0A090WZ89-F1
#
_cell.length_a   1.000
_cell.length_b   1.000
_cell.length_c   1.000
_cell.angle_alpha   90.00
_cell.angle_beta   90.00
_cell.angle_gamma   90.00
#
_symmetry.space_group_name_H-M   'P 1'
#
loop_
_entity.id
_entity.type
_entity.pdbx_description
1 polymer ?
#
loop_
_entity_poly.entity_id
_entity_poly.type
_entity_poly.pdbx_seq_one_letter_code
_entity_poly.pdbx_strand_id
1 'polypeptide(L)' 'MAKSNILHYFNTVTNSEMVGVKKPNPKIFNYALDLANTKPETSIMIGDSFEADILGGQKT' A
#
# COMPACT_ATOMS: atom_id res chain seq x y z
N MET A 1 -9.80 4.21 10.69
CA MET A 1 -9.14 5.51 10.48
C MET A 1 -9.92 6.68 11.08
N ALA A 2 -11.23 6.82 10.82
CA ALA A 2 -12.04 7.92 11.38
C ALA A 2 -12.10 7.90 12.91
N LYS A 3 -12.39 6.74 13.52
CA LYS A 3 -12.47 6.59 14.99
C LYS A 3 -11.15 6.86 15.71
N SER A 4 -10.02 6.60 15.06
CA SER A 4 -8.68 6.84 15.60
C SER A 4 -8.13 8.23 15.25
N ASN A 5 -8.91 9.05 14.52
CA ASN A 5 -8.52 10.40 14.08
C ASN A 5 -7.17 10.48 13.34
N ILE A 6 -6.85 9.49 12.49
CA ILE A 6 -5.57 9.47 11.75
C ILE A 6 -5.75 9.72 10.25
N LEU A 7 -6.98 9.81 9.76
CA LEU A 7 -7.25 9.88 8.32
C LEU A 7 -6.55 11.07 7.65
N HIS A 8 -6.37 12.17 8.37
CA HIS A 8 -5.73 13.40 7.87
C HIS A 8 -4.22 13.27 7.59
N TYR A 9 -3.57 12.19 8.04
CA TYR A 9 -2.16 11.92 7.70
C TYR A 9 -1.99 11.24 6.34
N PHE A 10 -3.07 10.77 5.72
CA PHE A 10 -3.01 9.98 4.49
C PHE A 10 -3.61 10.77 3.33
N ASN A 11 -2.80 11.06 2.31
CA ASN A 11 -3.29 11.68 1.07
C ASN A 11 -4.15 10.72 0.24
N THR A 12 -3.80 9.43 0.26
CA THR A 12 -4.50 8.37 -0.48
C THR A 12 -4.66 7.15 0.42
N VAL A 13 -5.73 6.38 0.18
CA VAL A 13 -6.01 5.14 0.91
C VAL A 13 -6.37 4.06 -0.09
N THR A 14 -5.65 2.94 -0.03
CA THR A 14 -5.89 1.75 -0.85
C THR A 14 -6.25 0.58 0.05
N ASN A 15 -7.30 -0.17 -0.31
CA ASN A 15 -7.67 -1.42 0.37
C ASN A 15 -7.87 -2.56 -0.65
N SER A 16 -8.00 -3.79 -0.16
CA SER A 16 -8.13 -4.97 -1.02
C SER A 16 -9.43 -5.00 -1.82
N GLU A 17 -10.49 -4.39 -1.30
CA GLU A 17 -11.80 -4.31 -1.93
C GLU A 17 -11.75 -3.45 -3.20
N MET A 18 -10.96 -2.36 -3.19
CA MET A 18 -10.75 -1.49 -4.35
C MET A 18 -9.99 -2.20 -5.49
N VAL A 19 -9.04 -3.08 -5.16
CA VAL A 19 -8.12 -3.69 -6.15
C VAL A 19 -8.52 -5.11 -6.55
N GLY A 20 -9.32 -5.78 -5.71
CA GLY A 20 -9.79 -7.16 -5.86
C GLY A 20 -8.75 -8.23 -5.49
N VAL A 21 -7.60 -7.84 -4.94
CA VAL A 21 -6.55 -8.74 -4.47
C VAL A 21 -5.96 -8.23 -3.16
N LYS A 22 -5.26 -9.10 -2.44
CA LYS A 22 -4.55 -8.77 -1.19
C LYS A 22 -3.05 -8.81 -1.41
N LYS A 23 -2.31 -8.14 -0.53
CA LYS A 23 -0.87 -8.35 -0.37
C LYS A 23 -0.58 -9.85 -0.13
N PRO A 24 0.52 -10.42 -0.66
CA PRO A 24 1.63 -9.75 -1.35
C PRO A 24 1.47 -9.62 -2.87
N ASN A 25 0.25 -9.71 -3.43
CA ASN A 25 0.07 -9.57 -4.87
C ASN A 25 0.54 -8.18 -5.35
N PRO A 26 1.45 -8.07 -6.33
CA PRO A 26 2.06 -6.78 -6.75
C PRO A 26 1.02 -5.75 -7.22
N LYS A 27 -0.14 -6.21 -7.72
CA LYS A 27 -1.21 -5.32 -8.21
C LYS A 27 -1.69 -4.33 -7.14
N ILE A 28 -1.72 -4.69 -5.86
CA ILE A 28 -2.15 -3.77 -4.79
C ILE A 28 -1.12 -2.67 -4.53
N PHE A 29 0.18 -2.98 -4.64
CA PHE A 29 1.25 -2.02 -4.47
C PHE A 29 1.32 -1.07 -5.66
N ASN A 30 1.26 -1.60 -6.89
CA ASN A 30 1.20 -0.80 -8.12
C ASN A 30 0.02 0.16 -8.10
N TYR A 31 -1.18 -0.32 -7.72
CA TYR A 31 -2.35 0.55 -7.60
C TYR A 31 -2.14 1.66 -6.56
N ALA A 32 -1.51 1.37 -5.42
CA ALA A 32 -1.21 2.38 -4.41
C ALA A 32 -0.17 3.42 -4.90
N LEU A 33 0.86 2.98 -5.63
CA LEU A 33 1.86 3.87 -6.25
C LEU A 33 1.22 4.77 -7.31
N ASP A 34 0.39 4.22 -8.19
CA ASP A 34 -0.34 4.95 -9.22
C ASP A 34 -1.27 5.99 -8.60
N LEU A 35 -2.04 5.60 -7.58
CA LEU A 35 -2.95 6.51 -6.88
C LEU A 35 -2.19 7.64 -6.16
N ALA A 36 -1.02 7.35 -5.61
CA ALA A 36 -0.14 8.33 -4.99
C ALA A 36 0.72 9.11 -5.99
N ASN A 37 0.63 8.79 -7.30
CA ASN A 37 1.43 9.38 -8.38
C ASN A 37 2.93 9.42 -8.06
N THR A 38 3.47 8.29 -7.60
CA THR A 38 4.88 8.12 -7.22
C THR A 38 5.48 6.87 -7.86
N LYS A 39 6.78 6.68 -7.72
CA LYS A 39 7.50 5.52 -8.25
C LYS A 39 8.04 4.62 -7.13
N PRO A 40 8.26 3.31 -7.38
CA PRO A 40 8.85 2.41 -6.40
C PRO A 40 10.19 2.92 -5.84
N GLU A 41 11.04 3.52 -6.67
CA GLU A 41 12.40 3.93 -6.28
C GLU A 41 12.41 5.09 -5.26
N THR A 42 11.30 5.83 -5.15
CA THR A 42 11.12 6.93 -4.21
C THR A 42 10.10 6.60 -3.11
N SER A 43 9.77 5.32 -2.95
CA SER A 43 8.73 4.87 -2.03
C SER A 43 9.28 3.85 -1.04
N ILE A 44 8.66 3.76 0.13
CA ILE A 44 9.02 2.79 1.17
C ILE A 44 7.77 2.08 1.68
N MET A 45 7.83 0.75 1.76
CA MET A 45 6.79 -0.08 2.37
C MET A 45 7.10 -0.30 3.85
N ILE A 46 6.13 0.03 4.71
CA ILE A 46 6.23 -0.18 6.17
C ILE A 46 5.07 -1.08 6.59
N GLY A 47 5.38 -2.18 7.27
CA GLY A 47 4.41 -3.14 7.78
C GLY A 47 5.05 -4.20 8.66
N ASP A 48 4.22 -4.95 9.39
CA ASP A 48 4.64 -5.96 10.36
C ASP A 48 4.73 -7.37 9.76
N SER A 49 4.08 -7.62 8.62
CA SER A 49 4.09 -8.94 8.00
C SER A 49 5.26 -9.10 7.03
N PHE A 50 6.19 -10.00 7.34
CA PHE A 50 7.32 -10.29 6.45
C PHE A 50 6.86 -10.73 5.06
N GLU A 51 5.91 -11.67 4.96
CA GLU A 51 5.44 -12.19 3.68
C GLU A 51 4.56 -11.18 2.94
N ALA A 52 3.58 -10.57 3.63
CA ALA A 52 2.63 -9.68 2.97
C ALA A 52 3.24 -8.31 2.64
N ASP A 53 3.97 -7.71 3.57
CA ASP A 53 4.45 -6.33 3.44
C ASP A 53 5.85 -6.26 2.87
N ILE A 54 6.81 -6.99 3.45
CA ILE A 54 8.22 -6.86 3.10
C ILE A 54 8.50 -7.54 1.75
N LEU A 55 8.15 -8.82 1.62
CA LEU A 55 8.32 -9.53 0.34
C LEU A 55 7.39 -9.01 -0.75
N GLY A 56 6.20 -8.50 -0.41
CA GLY A 56 5.29 -7.87 -1.36
C GLY A 56 5.85 -6.54 -1.89
N GLY A 57 6.29 -5.67 -0.98
CA GLY A 57 6.86 -4.36 -1.32
C GLY A 57 8.18 -4.46 -2.09
N GLN A 58 9.04 -5.43 -1.77
CA GLN A 58 10.32 -5.63 -2.46
C GLN A 58 10.17 -6.12 -3.91
N LYS A 59 9.06 -6.79 -4.23
CA LYS A 59 8.78 -7.35 -5.57
C LYS A 59 8.02 -6.38 -6.50
N THR A 60 7.78 -5.16 -6.03
CA THR A 60 7.07 -4.08 -6.74
C THR A 60 8.09 -3.07 -7.23
#